data_AF-A0A5K1CRW6-F1
#
_entry.id   AF-A0A5K1CRW6-F1
#
_cell.length_a   1.000
_cell.length_b   1.000
_cell.length_c   1.000
_cell.angle_alpha   90.00
_cell.angle_beta   90.00
_cell.angle_gamma   90.00
#
_symmetry.space_group_name_H-M   'P 1'
#
loop_
_entity.id
_entity.type
_entity.pdbx_description
1 polymer ?
#
loop_
_entity_poly.entity_id
_entity_poly.type
_entity_poly.pdbx_seq_one_letter_code
_entity_poly.pdbx_strand_id
1 'polypeptide(L)' 'RFVPSEFGIDPARMADALSPGRNTFDEKMVVRKAIEDAGIPHTYVSANCFAGYFVGALCQLRPLIPTRDRVHLHGDGSVK' A
#
# COMPACT_ATOMS: atom_id res chain seq x y z
N ARG A 1 -2.00 17.58 -15.45
CA ARG A 1 -1.16 16.72 -14.58
C ARG A 1 -2.03 15.54 -14.14
N PHE A 2 -1.63 14.31 -14.47
CA PHE A 2 -2.35 13.07 -14.15
C PHE A 2 -1.91 12.51 -12.79
N VAL A 3 -2.85 11.94 -12.02
CA VAL A 3 -2.57 11.29 -10.73
C VAL A 3 -3.20 9.90 -10.78
N PRO A 4 -2.42 8.84 -11.07
CA PRO A 4 -2.95 7.47 -11.10
C PRO A 4 -3.28 6.97 -9.70
N SER A 5 -4.04 5.88 -9.62
CA SER A 5 -4.45 5.24 -8.36
C SER A 5 -3.26 4.56 -7.66
N GLU A 6 -2.43 5.37 -7.01
CA GLU A 6 -1.23 4.95 -6.29
C GLU A 6 -1.54 4.78 -4.80
N PHE A 7 -1.83 5.89 -4.11
CA PHE A 7 -2.43 6.07 -2.77
C PHE A 7 -2.16 5.00 -1.69
N GLY A 8 -1.01 4.32 -1.76
CA GLY A 8 -0.59 3.29 -0.83
C GLY A 8 0.91 3.36 -0.65
N ILE A 9 1.55 2.19 -0.58
CA ILE A 9 3.00 2.07 -0.58
C ILE A 9 3.53 2.22 -2.02
N ASP A 10 4.70 2.82 -2.18
CA ASP A 10 5.37 2.96 -3.47
C ASP A 10 5.72 1.58 -4.08
N PRO A 11 5.04 1.12 -5.16
CA PRO A 11 5.31 -0.17 -5.80
C PRO A 11 6.76 -0.32 -6.29
N ALA A 12 7.43 0.77 -6.66
CA ALA A 12 8.81 0.72 -7.14
C ALA A 12 9.83 0.29 -6.07
N ARG A 13 9.44 0.30 -4.79
CA ARG A 13 10.28 -0.08 -3.64
C ARG A 13 9.96 -1.46 -3.07
N MET A 14 9.02 -2.19 -3.67
CA MET A 14 8.45 -3.42 -3.11
C MET A 14 9.00 -4.71 -3.74
N ALA A 15 10.30 -4.75 -4.05
CA ALA A 15 10.94 -5.91 -4.69
C ALA A 15 10.84 -7.21 -3.85
N ASP A 16 10.89 -7.07 -2.52
CA ASP A 16 10.82 -8.19 -1.56
C ASP A 16 9.38 -8.57 -1.17
N ALA A 17 8.37 -7.98 -1.81
CA ALA A 17 6.98 -8.31 -1.52
C ALA A 17 6.66 -9.76 -1.87
N LEU A 18 5.92 -10.43 -0.97
CA LEU A 18 5.49 -11.80 -1.15
C LEU A 18 4.19 -11.88 -1.97
N SER A 19 4.03 -12.98 -2.70
CA SER A 19 2.76 -13.33 -3.35
C SER A 19 1.71 -13.70 -2.28
N PRO A 20 0.43 -13.31 -2.44
CA PRO A 20 -0.18 -12.67 -3.61
C PRO A 20 -0.09 -11.13 -3.64
N GLY A 21 0.37 -10.48 -2.56
CA GLY A 21 0.41 -9.02 -2.45
C GLY A 21 1.25 -8.34 -3.55
N ARG A 22 2.35 -8.99 -3.94
CA ARG A 22 3.24 -8.53 -5.02
C ARG A 22 2.52 -8.24 -6.34
N ASN A 23 1.51 -9.03 -6.70
CA ASN A 23 0.80 -8.89 -7.99
C ASN A 23 0.26 -7.46 -8.19
N THR A 24 -0.26 -6.85 -7.12
CA THR A 24 -0.81 -5.49 -7.18
C THR A 24 0.27 -4.42 -7.40
N PHE A 25 1.51 -4.65 -6.93
CA PHE A 25 2.62 -3.75 -7.20
C PHE A 25 3.07 -3.85 -8.66
N ASP A 26 3.16 -5.08 -9.17
CA ASP A 26 3.53 -5.34 -10.57
C ASP A 26 2.51 -4.70 -11.54
N GLU A 27 1.21 -4.85 -11.25
CA GLU A 27 0.13 -4.21 -12.02
C GLU A 27 0.24 -2.67 -12.04
N LYS A 28 0.55 -2.03 -10.91
CA LYS A 28 0.79 -0.58 -10.86
C LYS A 28 2.02 -0.17 -11.67
N MET A 29 3.09 -0.97 -11.65
CA MET A 29 4.29 -0.69 -12.45
C MET A 29 4.01 -0.72 -13.95
N VAL A 30 3.12 -1.59 -14.42
CA VAL A 30 2.65 -1.58 -15.82
C VAL A 30 1.97 -0.25 -16.16
N VAL A 31 1.11 0.26 -15.27
CA VAL A 31 0.44 1.55 -15.45
C VAL A 31 1.45 2.71 -15.45
N ARG A 32 2.40 2.73 -14.52
CA ARG A 32 3.47 3.76 -14.47
C ARG A 32 4.25 3.81 -15.78
N LYS A 33 4.70 2.65 -16.26
CA LYS A 33 5.42 2.55 -17.52
C LYS A 33 4.60 3.10 -18.70
N ALA A 34 3.31 2.76 -18.79
CA ALA A 34 2.45 3.28 -19.85
C ALA A 34 2.29 4.82 -19.80
N ILE A 35 2.21 5.40 -18.60
CA ILE A 35 2.14 6.87 -18.42
C ILE A 35 3.45 7.54 -18.87
N GLU A 36 4.58 6.96 -18.49
CA GLU A 36 5.93 7.45 -18.81
C GLU A 36 6.22 7.35 -20.31
N ASP A 37 5.95 6.20 -20.93
CA ASP A 37 6.12 5.96 -22.37
C ASP A 37 5.26 6.91 -23.21
N ALA A 38 4.08 7.28 -22.71
CA ALA A 38 3.19 8.25 -23.35
C ALA A 38 3.59 9.73 -23.10
N GLY A 39 4.61 10.00 -22.29
CA GLY A 39 5.05 11.35 -21.96
C GLY A 39 4.02 12.18 -21.18
N ILE A 40 3.09 11.53 -20.48
CA ILE A 40 2.01 12.23 -19.76
C ILE A 40 2.57 12.88 -18.50
N PRO A 41 2.43 14.22 -18.29
CA PRO A 41 2.87 14.85 -17.05
C PRO A 41 2.06 14.32 -15.85
N HIS A 42 2.72 13.66 -14.91
CA HIS A 42 2.07 12.91 -13.84
C HIS A 42 2.65 13.18 -12.44
N THR A 43 2.01 12.64 -11.42
CA THR A 43 2.51 12.59 -10.04
C THR A 43 2.05 11.31 -9.38
N TYR A 44 2.99 10.48 -8.93
CA TYR A 44 2.71 9.31 -8.12
C TYR A 44 2.66 9.71 -6.65
N VAL A 45 1.57 9.39 -5.97
CA VAL A 45 1.35 9.73 -4.56
C VAL A 45 1.43 8.46 -3.72
N SER A 46 2.53 8.30 -2.97
CA SER A 46 2.68 7.26 -1.96
C SER A 46 2.09 7.76 -0.63
N ALA A 47 0.85 7.38 -0.33
CA ALA A 47 0.11 7.84 0.85
C ALA A 47 0.23 6.88 2.06
N ASN A 48 0.94 5.77 1.89
CA ASN A 48 1.14 4.72 2.90
C ASN A 48 -0.20 4.15 3.42
N CYS A 49 -0.28 3.91 4.72
CA CYS A 49 -1.40 3.25 5.37
C CYS A 49 -2.51 4.23 5.72
N PHE A 50 -3.72 4.01 5.19
CA PHE A 50 -4.89 4.81 5.56
C PHE A 50 -5.28 4.61 7.02
N ALA A 51 -5.40 5.71 7.78
CA ALA A 51 -5.71 5.67 9.20
C ALA A 51 -6.98 4.86 9.52
N GLY A 52 -8.06 5.02 8.74
CA GLY A 52 -9.31 4.30 8.95
C GLY A 52 -9.22 2.78 8.76
N TYR A 53 -8.30 2.30 7.92
CA TYR A 53 -8.09 0.86 7.69
C TYR A 53 -7.06 0.26 8.64
N PHE A 54 -5.93 0.95 8.84
CA PHE A 54 -4.80 0.42 9.60
C PHE A 54 -4.92 0.76 11.09
N VAL A 55 -4.94 2.05 11.44
CA VAL A 55 -5.05 2.48 12.84
C VAL A 55 -6.43 2.15 13.42
N GLY A 56 -7.49 2.32 12.62
CA GLY A 56 -8.87 2.05 13.02
C GLY A 56 -9.09 0.61 13.50
N ALA A 57 -8.36 -0.35 12.94
CA ALA A 57 -8.44 -1.76 13.32
C ALA A 57 -7.21 -2.27 14.08
N LEU A 58 -6.23 -1.42 14.43
CA LEU A 58 -4.92 -1.83 14.93
C LEU A 58 -4.24 -2.90 14.04
N CYS A 59 -4.35 -2.75 12.72
CA CYS A 59 -3.85 -3.69 11.72
C CYS A 59 -4.37 -5.14 11.88
N GLN A 60 -5.53 -5.31 12.54
CA GLN A 60 -6.16 -6.62 12.70
C GLN A 60 -6.96 -7.00 11.47
N LEU A 61 -6.91 -8.29 11.11
CA LEU A 61 -7.71 -8.84 10.03
C LEU A 61 -9.17 -8.91 10.45
N ARG A 62 -10.06 -8.29 9.67
CA ARG A 62 -11.55 -8.27 9.73
C ARG A 62 -12.21 -7.07 10.43
N PRO A 63 -11.85 -6.63 11.64
CA PRO A 63 -12.53 -5.49 12.24
C PRO A 63 -12.10 -4.20 11.56
N LEU A 64 -12.98 -3.19 11.57
CA LEU A 64 -12.65 -1.80 11.19
C LEU A 64 -12.58 -0.87 12.42
N ILE A 65 -12.85 -1.43 13.60
CA ILE A 65 -12.78 -0.76 14.90
C ILE A 65 -11.79 -1.50 15.80
N PRO A 66 -11.17 -0.84 16.80
CA PRO A 66 -10.16 -1.48 17.61
C PRO A 66 -10.75 -2.61 18.46
N THR A 67 -10.09 -3.77 18.48
CA THR A 67 -10.39 -4.84 19.43
C THR A 67 -10.02 -4.38 20.85
N ARG A 68 -10.75 -4.87 21.86
CA ARG A 68 -10.56 -4.46 23.28
C ARG A 68 -10.00 -5.58 24.17
N ASP A 69 -10.01 -6.79 23.66
CA ASP A 69 -9.72 -8.04 24.34
C ASP A 69 -8.31 -8.56 24.02
N ARG A 70 -7.97 -8.61 22.73
CA ARG A 70 -6.66 -9.10 22.26
C ARG A 70 -6.25 -8.42 20.96
N VAL A 71 -4.96 -8.26 20.77
CA VAL A 71 -4.32 -7.80 19.52
C VAL A 71 -3.28 -8.82 19.08
N HIS A 72 -3.15 -9.04 17.78
CA HIS A 72 -2.04 -9.79 17.18
C HIS A 72 -0.98 -8.81 16.67
N LEU A 73 0.26 -8.99 17.12
CA LEU A 73 1.41 -8.25 16.61
C LEU A 73 2.04 -9.05 15.47
N HIS A 74 2.26 -8.39 14.34
CA HIS A 74 2.99 -8.97 13.21
C HIS A 74 4.49 -8.84 13.47
N GLY A 75 5.21 -9.97 13.51
CA GLY A 75 6.61 -9.98 13.93
C GLY A 75 6.78 -9.60 15.40
N ASP A 76 7.77 -8.77 15.71
CA ASP A 76 8.01 -8.24 17.05
C ASP A 76 7.36 -6.86 17.30
N GLY A 77 6.72 -6.27 16.27
CA GLY A 77 6.08 -4.96 16.34
C GLY A 77 7.05 -3.77 16.41
N SER A 78 8.33 -3.94 16.07
CA SER A 78 9.35 -2.88 16.18
C SER A 78 9.67 -2.13 14.88
N VAL A 79 9.08 -2.58 13.75
CA VAL A 79 9.30 -2.02 12.40
C VAL A 79 8.74 -0.59 12.29
N LYS A 80 9.48 0.30 11.62
CA LYS A 80 9.17 1.73 11.42
C LYS A 80 9.14 2.10 9.95
#